data_AF-A0A177NSZ9-F1
#
_entry.id   AF-A0A177NSZ9-F1
#
_cell.length_a   1.000
_cell.length_b   1.000
_cell.length_c   1.000
_cell.angle_alpha   90.00
_cell.angle_beta   90.00
_cell.angle_gamma   90.00
#
_symmetry.space_group_name_H-M   'P 1'
#
loop_
_entity.id
_entity.type
_entity.pdbx_description
1 polymer ?
#
loop_
_entity_poly.entity_id
_entity_poly.type
_entity_poly.pdbx_seq_one_letter_code
_entity_poly.pdbx_strand_id
1 'polypeptide(L)'
;MKSKTLLATAIGLISLGSVNAANAAAIATSGIQVSNFVIHKGTTTAAPILDNSSLLNLQYVSSGSTSATLNGSTSSSGTVVSTSAAVPIDLLSTMGAANPAHTDNVFNSQAYSSAFGNPLAGSSFAFGDQLEIGSPINNLPGAALGANLYNQSTAAIYGAGIGGATSNNGLVADWQFTAGFSDFLTFSYDVSAYLESFVASGSLTPTSAQAGGSIQFLLTDINDINSGNNLLSGATSFTWTTGRNAPLGNGLPSVAGLITGLGVPALNTAVTATTTSALVAGRSYNLTANIFTSANVQSVPEPGMLALMGLGLLSMASMRKRQA
;
A
#
# COMPACT_ATOMS: atom_id res chain seq x y z
N MET A 1 -45.24 -12.38 47.95
CA MET A 1 -43.75 -12.36 48.02
C MET A 1 -43.09 -12.79 46.71
N LYS A 2 -43.34 -12.16 45.55
CA LYS A 2 -42.76 -12.59 44.25
C LYS A 2 -42.12 -11.47 43.42
N SER A 3 -42.22 -10.21 43.84
CA SER A 3 -41.64 -9.06 43.12
C SER A 3 -40.19 -8.73 43.52
N LYS A 4 -39.70 -9.26 44.65
CA LYS A 4 -38.35 -8.96 45.17
C LYS A 4 -37.24 -9.78 44.48
N THR A 5 -37.55 -10.95 43.95
CA THR A 5 -36.56 -11.85 43.32
C THR A 5 -36.23 -11.43 41.88
N LEU A 6 -37.16 -10.82 41.15
CA LEU A 6 -36.92 -10.38 39.77
C LEU A 6 -35.96 -9.19 39.71
N LEU A 7 -36.04 -8.29 40.69
CA LEU A 7 -35.18 -7.10 40.78
C LEU A 7 -33.73 -7.46 41.14
N ALA A 8 -33.51 -8.56 41.89
CA ALA A 8 -32.18 -9.05 42.23
C ALA A 8 -31.42 -9.64 41.02
N THR A 9 -32.11 -10.31 40.10
CA THR A 9 -31.53 -10.78 38.83
C THR A 9 -31.25 -9.64 37.83
N ALA A 10 -32.06 -8.58 37.85
CA ALA A 10 -31.83 -7.41 36.98
C ALA A 10 -30.64 -6.56 37.43
N ILE A 11 -30.38 -6.48 38.75
CA ILE A 11 -29.24 -5.74 39.31
C ILE A 11 -27.93 -6.54 39.20
N GLY A 12 -27.97 -7.88 39.26
CA GLY A 12 -26.78 -8.73 39.06
C GLY A 12 -26.22 -8.75 37.64
N LEU A 13 -27.02 -8.38 36.62
CA LEU A 13 -26.57 -8.23 35.23
C LEU A 13 -25.88 -6.88 34.97
N ILE A 14 -26.08 -5.88 35.85
CA ILE A 14 -25.44 -4.56 35.72
C ILE A 14 -24.01 -4.60 36.28
N SER A 15 -23.69 -5.52 37.21
CA SER A 15 -22.37 -5.61 37.84
C SER A 15 -21.30 -6.37 37.04
N LEU A 16 -21.61 -6.90 35.85
CA LEU A 16 -20.60 -7.34 34.87
C LEU A 16 -20.20 -6.20 33.90
N GLY A 17 -20.81 -5.02 34.05
CA GLY A 17 -20.64 -3.87 33.18
C GLY A 17 -19.51 -2.90 33.58
N SER A 18 -18.49 -3.32 34.33
CA SER A 18 -17.24 -2.56 34.36
C SER A 18 -16.49 -2.81 33.05
N VAL A 19 -17.03 -2.24 31.98
CA VAL A 19 -16.41 -2.14 30.66
C VAL A 19 -15.23 -1.19 30.84
N ASN A 20 -14.09 -1.73 31.26
CA ASN A 20 -12.82 -1.05 31.00
C ASN A 20 -12.80 -0.80 29.49
N ALA A 21 -12.61 0.46 29.08
CA ALA A 21 -12.63 0.84 27.67
C ALA A 21 -11.76 -0.13 26.86
N ALA A 22 -12.40 -0.96 26.03
CA ALA A 22 -11.72 -1.95 25.21
C ALA A 22 -11.06 -1.22 24.03
N ASN A 23 -9.80 -0.81 24.23
CA ASN A 23 -9.07 -0.04 23.23
C ASN A 23 -8.63 -0.96 22.08
N ALA A 24 -9.11 -0.64 20.88
CA ALA A 24 -8.69 -1.27 19.63
C ALA A 24 -7.39 -0.62 19.17
N ALA A 25 -6.29 -1.38 19.15
CA ALA A 25 -4.94 -0.87 18.96
C ALA A 25 -4.23 -1.59 17.80
N ALA A 26 -4.18 -0.97 16.62
CA ALA A 26 -3.69 -1.59 15.40
C ALA A 26 -2.94 -0.61 14.49
N ILE A 27 -1.96 -1.10 13.74
CA ILE A 27 -1.20 -0.33 12.75
C ILE A 27 -0.88 -1.19 11.52
N ALA A 28 -0.95 -0.58 10.35
CA ALA A 28 -0.53 -1.12 9.08
C ALA A 28 0.34 -0.11 8.33
N THR A 29 1.46 -0.57 7.80
CA THR A 29 2.43 0.26 7.08
C THR A 29 2.85 -0.44 5.79
N SER A 30 2.88 0.30 4.68
CA SER A 30 3.41 -0.15 3.39
C SER A 30 4.29 0.95 2.79
N GLY A 31 5.48 0.59 2.31
CA GLY A 31 6.38 1.47 1.58
C GLY A 31 7.09 0.69 0.48
N ILE A 32 7.06 1.24 -0.74
CA ILE A 32 7.77 0.72 -1.90
C ILE A 32 8.60 1.85 -2.51
N GLN A 33 9.85 1.54 -2.83
CA GLN A 33 10.76 2.40 -3.54
C GLN A 33 11.35 1.66 -4.73
N VAL A 34 11.31 2.29 -5.88
CA VAL A 34 12.07 1.93 -7.07
C VAL A 34 13.07 3.05 -7.32
N SER A 35 14.36 2.76 -7.18
CA SER A 35 15.43 3.73 -7.41
C SER A 35 16.33 3.32 -8.56
N ASN A 36 17.07 4.30 -9.08
CA ASN A 36 18.04 4.11 -10.17
C ASN A 36 17.44 3.39 -11.38
N PHE A 37 16.16 3.64 -11.68
CA PHE A 37 15.53 3.03 -12.83
C PHE A 37 16.12 3.61 -14.11
N VAL A 38 16.71 2.73 -14.92
CA VAL A 38 17.38 3.04 -16.18
C VAL A 38 17.05 1.96 -17.21
N ILE A 39 16.85 2.37 -18.45
CA ILE A 39 16.67 1.45 -19.57
C ILE A 39 17.95 1.43 -20.39
N HIS A 40 18.47 0.24 -20.67
CA HIS A 40 19.62 0.01 -21.52
C HIS A 40 19.17 -0.54 -22.87
N LYS A 41 19.83 -0.11 -23.95
CA LYS A 41 19.65 -0.70 -25.29
C LYS A 41 20.62 -1.86 -25.46
N GLY A 42 20.11 -3.07 -25.31
CA GLY A 42 20.83 -4.33 -25.39
C GLY A 42 20.30 -5.36 -24.40
N THR A 43 20.96 -6.52 -24.33
CA THR A 43 20.56 -7.67 -23.50
C THR A 43 21.09 -7.64 -22.06
N THR A 44 21.90 -6.65 -21.70
CA THR A 44 22.55 -6.57 -20.39
C THR A 44 22.57 -5.14 -19.86
N THR A 45 22.76 -4.99 -18.54
CA THR A 45 22.93 -3.68 -17.88
C THR A 45 24.28 -3.02 -18.17
N ALA A 46 25.22 -3.73 -18.82
CA ALA A 46 26.47 -3.16 -19.31
C ALA A 46 26.31 -2.44 -20.67
N ALA A 47 25.16 -2.63 -21.34
CA ALA A 47 24.89 -1.99 -22.60
C ALA A 47 24.65 -0.48 -22.43
N PRO A 48 24.81 0.34 -23.49
CA PRO A 48 24.56 1.77 -23.40
C PRO A 48 23.13 2.06 -22.95
N ILE A 49 22.98 3.11 -22.13
CA ILE A 49 21.68 3.61 -21.72
C ILE A 49 20.90 4.03 -22.97
N LEU A 50 19.61 3.72 -23.00
CA LEU A 50 18.70 4.10 -24.06
C LEU A 50 18.69 5.62 -24.17
N ASP A 51 19.04 6.13 -25.34
CA ASP A 51 19.08 7.55 -25.62
C ASP A 51 17.80 7.99 -26.31
N ASN A 52 17.28 9.17 -25.95
CA ASN A 52 16.08 9.74 -26.56
C ASN A 52 16.18 9.85 -28.09
N SER A 53 17.39 10.07 -28.64
CA SER A 53 17.60 10.11 -30.11
C SER A 53 17.35 8.76 -30.82
N SER A 54 17.35 7.65 -30.07
CA SER A 54 17.03 6.31 -30.60
C SER A 54 15.52 6.02 -30.62
N LEU A 55 14.70 6.95 -30.12
CA LEU A 55 13.26 6.82 -30.04
C LEU A 55 12.60 7.82 -31.00
N LEU A 56 11.59 7.35 -31.73
CA LEU A 56 10.74 8.17 -32.57
C LEU A 56 9.37 8.31 -31.89
N ASN A 57 8.75 9.49 -31.98
CA ASN A 57 7.41 9.73 -31.45
C ASN A 57 7.23 9.33 -29.97
N LEU A 58 8.23 9.60 -29.12
CA LEU A 58 8.11 9.35 -27.69
C LEU A 58 7.00 10.23 -27.09
N GLN A 59 5.96 9.58 -26.58
CA GLN A 59 4.90 10.18 -25.80
C GLN A 59 4.98 9.66 -24.38
N TYR A 60 4.85 10.58 -23.43
CA TYR A 60 4.90 10.32 -22.02
C TYR A 60 3.57 10.73 -21.42
N VAL A 61 2.94 9.82 -20.67
CA VAL A 61 1.87 10.15 -19.75
C VAL A 61 2.21 9.45 -18.45
N SER A 62 2.40 10.19 -17.36
CA SER A 62 2.46 9.63 -16.01
C SER A 62 1.42 10.30 -15.14
N SER A 63 0.92 9.59 -14.16
CA SER A 63 -0.10 10.09 -13.27
C SER A 63 -0.15 9.36 -11.93
N GLY A 64 -0.47 10.12 -10.88
CA GLY A 64 -0.43 9.64 -9.49
C GLY A 64 -1.69 10.07 -8.75
N SER A 65 -2.04 9.33 -7.69
CA SER A 65 -3.17 9.66 -6.82
C SER A 65 -3.01 9.12 -5.41
N THR A 66 -3.35 9.89 -4.39
CA THR A 66 -3.28 9.41 -3.01
C THR A 66 -4.53 9.80 -2.22
N SER A 67 -4.88 8.93 -1.27
CA SER A 67 -5.99 9.19 -0.36
C SER A 67 -5.77 8.55 1.01
N ALA A 68 -6.24 9.26 2.03
CA ALA A 68 -6.32 8.79 3.41
C ALA A 68 -7.76 8.87 3.91
N THR A 69 -8.24 7.83 4.59
CA THR A 69 -9.58 7.73 5.15
C THR A 69 -9.52 7.37 6.63
N LEU A 70 -10.31 8.05 7.45
CA LEU A 70 -10.41 7.80 8.87
C LEU A 70 -11.85 8.08 9.34
N ASN A 71 -12.48 7.09 9.95
CA ASN A 71 -13.83 7.14 10.51
C ASN A 71 -14.89 7.72 9.54
N GLY A 72 -14.80 7.34 8.26
CA GLY A 72 -15.73 7.76 7.21
C GLY A 72 -15.45 9.15 6.61
N SER A 73 -14.41 9.86 7.08
CA SER A 73 -13.88 11.06 6.43
C SER A 73 -12.70 10.70 5.52
N THR A 74 -12.55 11.39 4.38
CA THR A 74 -11.47 11.16 3.41
C THR A 74 -10.75 12.46 3.09
N SER A 75 -9.41 12.43 3.15
CA SER A 75 -8.49 13.42 2.60
C SER A 75 -7.88 12.85 1.32
N SER A 76 -7.83 13.63 0.24
CA SER A 76 -7.20 13.23 -1.01
C SER A 76 -6.46 14.40 -1.62
N SER A 77 -5.29 14.11 -2.18
CA SER A 77 -4.51 15.08 -2.98
C SER A 77 -4.90 15.05 -4.46
N GLY A 78 -5.99 14.34 -4.82
CA GLY A 78 -6.53 14.27 -6.16
C GLY A 78 -5.71 13.37 -7.09
N THR A 79 -5.84 13.63 -8.39
CA THR A 79 -5.10 12.96 -9.46
C THR A 79 -4.25 13.98 -10.19
N VAL A 80 -2.95 13.74 -10.28
CA VAL A 80 -2.03 14.51 -11.10
C VAL A 80 -1.76 13.74 -12.38
N VAL A 81 -1.79 14.41 -13.52
CA VAL A 81 -1.38 13.86 -14.82
C VAL A 81 -0.32 14.77 -15.43
N SER A 82 0.85 14.21 -15.71
CA SER A 82 1.93 14.86 -16.45
C SER A 82 2.08 14.23 -17.81
N THR A 83 2.06 15.05 -18.86
CA THR A 83 2.44 14.67 -20.22
C THR A 83 3.88 15.08 -20.57
N SER A 84 4.58 15.66 -19.60
CA SER A 84 5.95 16.13 -19.74
C SER A 84 6.90 15.15 -19.04
N ALA A 85 7.97 14.80 -19.74
CA ALA A 85 9.08 14.05 -19.19
C ALA A 85 9.91 14.86 -18.17
N ALA A 86 9.83 16.20 -18.20
CA ALA A 86 10.42 17.06 -17.18
C ALA A 86 9.54 17.03 -15.91
N VAL A 87 10.03 16.42 -14.83
CA VAL A 87 9.26 15.89 -13.66
C VAL A 87 8.97 16.95 -12.58
N PRO A 88 7.97 16.80 -11.65
CA PRO A 88 7.75 15.60 -10.81
C PRO A 88 6.28 15.14 -10.61
N ILE A 89 6.04 13.90 -10.11
CA ILE A 89 4.75 13.55 -9.46
C ILE A 89 4.97 12.96 -8.06
N ASP A 90 5.24 13.88 -7.14
CA ASP A 90 4.70 14.00 -5.77
C ASP A 90 3.20 13.52 -5.72
N LEU A 91 2.59 12.91 -4.70
CA LEU A 91 1.95 13.66 -3.61
C LEU A 91 1.42 12.79 -2.44
N LEU A 92 1.83 13.16 -1.23
CA LEU A 92 1.18 13.06 0.11
C LEU A 92 -0.35 12.81 0.17
N SER A 93 -0.92 12.21 1.22
CA SER A 93 -2.22 12.60 1.83
C SER A 93 -2.40 11.99 3.24
N THR A 94 -2.53 12.83 4.26
CA THR A 94 -2.45 12.53 5.72
C THR A 94 -3.79 12.69 6.44
N MET A 95 -4.07 12.02 7.55
CA MET A 95 -5.08 12.39 8.57
C MET A 95 -4.74 11.86 9.97
N GLY A 96 -4.90 12.73 10.99
CA GLY A 96 -4.61 12.52 12.42
C GLY A 96 -3.49 13.45 12.97
N ALA A 97 -3.25 13.53 14.29
CA ALA A 97 -2.07 14.19 14.90
C ALA A 97 -0.83 13.27 15.05
N ALA A 98 0.00 13.15 14.01
CA ALA A 98 0.99 12.06 13.89
C ALA A 98 2.07 12.11 14.96
N ASN A 99 2.39 10.95 15.56
CA ASN A 99 3.49 10.80 16.49
C ASN A 99 4.26 9.50 16.19
N PRO A 100 5.40 9.58 15.48
CA PRO A 100 6.10 10.80 15.04
C PRO A 100 5.40 11.54 13.88
N ALA A 101 5.65 12.85 13.75
CA ALA A 101 5.08 13.67 12.68
C ALA A 101 5.54 13.17 11.30
N HIS A 102 4.61 13.06 10.35
CA HIS A 102 4.94 12.79 8.95
C HIS A 102 5.46 14.06 8.27
N THR A 103 6.52 13.92 7.48
CA THR A 103 7.03 14.98 6.60
C THR A 103 6.85 14.50 5.17
N ASP A 104 6.39 15.40 4.30
CA ASP A 104 6.28 15.11 2.88
C ASP A 104 7.61 14.66 2.29
N ASN A 105 7.57 13.71 1.35
CA ASN A 105 8.74 13.17 0.68
C ASN A 105 9.80 12.52 1.61
N VAL A 106 9.35 12.01 2.77
CA VAL A 106 10.19 11.27 3.72
C VAL A 106 9.66 9.83 3.87
N PHE A 107 10.26 8.92 3.10
CA PHE A 107 9.81 7.53 2.94
C PHE A 107 10.32 6.58 4.03
N ASN A 108 10.17 6.96 5.31
CA ASN A 108 10.73 6.24 6.46
C ASN A 108 9.73 5.27 7.12
N SER A 109 9.03 4.46 6.32
CA SER A 109 8.02 3.48 6.78
C SER A 109 8.40 2.68 8.05
N GLN A 110 9.68 2.38 8.25
CA GLN A 110 10.20 1.68 9.43
C GLN A 110 10.10 2.47 10.75
N ALA A 111 10.08 3.81 10.70
CA ALA A 111 9.92 4.67 11.87
C ALA A 111 8.55 4.48 12.56
N TYR A 112 7.59 3.87 11.85
CA TYR A 112 6.26 3.52 12.36
C TYR A 112 6.17 2.05 12.79
N SER A 113 7.31 1.36 12.89
CA SER A 113 7.34 -0.05 13.29
C SER A 113 7.06 -0.22 14.78
N SER A 114 6.29 -1.25 15.10
CA SER A 114 6.08 -1.72 16.48
C SER A 114 7.37 -2.20 17.15
N ALA A 115 8.44 -2.43 16.39
CA ALA A 115 9.73 -2.87 16.91
C ALA A 115 10.59 -1.74 17.50
N PHE A 116 10.29 -0.46 17.20
CA PHE A 116 11.01 0.71 17.75
C PHE A 116 10.27 1.42 18.90
N GLY A 117 9.10 0.93 19.32
CA GLY A 117 8.27 1.51 20.38
C GLY A 117 6.78 1.22 20.16
N ASN A 118 5.89 1.77 21.00
CA ASN A 118 4.45 1.73 20.72
C ASN A 118 4.09 2.91 19.78
N PRO A 119 3.83 2.68 18.48
CA PRO A 119 3.50 3.76 17.53
C PRO A 119 2.10 4.37 17.78
N LEU A 120 1.37 3.93 18.82
CA LEU A 120 -0.05 4.22 19.04
C LEU A 120 -0.36 5.22 20.17
N ALA A 121 0.61 5.92 20.75
CA ALA A 121 0.33 6.80 21.89
C ALA A 121 -0.43 8.10 21.47
N GLY A 122 -1.78 8.05 21.45
CA GLY A 122 -2.73 9.15 21.22
C GLY A 122 -3.57 9.09 19.92
N SER A 123 -3.64 7.93 19.26
CA SER A 123 -3.73 7.89 17.80
C SER A 123 -5.11 8.04 17.13
N SER A 124 -5.07 8.44 15.87
CA SER A 124 -5.72 7.77 14.73
C SER A 124 -5.00 8.30 13.48
N PHE A 125 -4.51 7.45 12.59
CA PHE A 125 -3.78 7.85 11.39
C PHE A 125 -4.29 7.19 10.12
N ALA A 126 -4.21 7.94 9.03
CA ALA A 126 -4.15 7.41 7.69
C ALA A 126 -3.29 8.36 6.87
N PHE A 127 -2.18 7.90 6.29
CA PHE A 127 -1.25 8.75 5.55
C PHE A 127 -0.83 8.04 4.27
N GLY A 128 -0.70 8.78 3.19
CA GLY A 128 -0.10 8.36 1.93
C GLY A 128 0.96 9.37 1.52
N ASP A 129 1.88 8.98 0.67
CA ASP A 129 2.66 9.88 -0.17
C ASP A 129 3.11 9.12 -1.41
N GLN A 130 3.69 9.85 -2.35
CA GLN A 130 4.29 9.34 -3.57
C GLN A 130 5.31 10.37 -4.02
N LEU A 131 6.42 9.99 -4.67
CA LEU A 131 7.21 10.94 -5.46
C LEU A 131 7.84 10.28 -6.67
N GLU A 132 7.70 10.90 -7.82
CA GLU A 132 8.32 10.49 -9.07
C GLU A 132 9.21 11.61 -9.62
N ILE A 133 10.48 11.28 -9.87
CA ILE A 133 11.53 12.19 -10.36
C ILE A 133 12.49 11.46 -11.31
N GLY A 134 13.19 12.23 -12.14
CA GLY A 134 14.13 11.71 -13.14
C GLY A 134 13.48 11.02 -14.35
N SER A 135 14.32 10.38 -15.17
CA SER A 135 13.94 9.61 -16.35
C SER A 135 14.88 8.41 -16.51
N PRO A 136 14.40 7.24 -16.96
CA PRO A 136 15.28 6.13 -17.28
C PRO A 136 15.90 6.22 -18.68
N ILE A 137 15.54 7.24 -19.46
CA ILE A 137 16.04 7.50 -20.82
C ILE A 137 17.05 8.65 -20.75
N ASN A 138 18.21 8.44 -21.36
CA ASN A 138 19.25 9.45 -21.45
C ASN A 138 18.86 10.59 -22.41
N ASN A 139 19.32 11.81 -22.12
CA ASN A 139 19.09 13.02 -22.94
C ASN A 139 17.60 13.35 -23.20
N LEU A 140 16.71 12.98 -22.27
CA LEU A 140 15.32 13.38 -22.33
C LEU A 140 15.18 14.85 -21.88
N PRO A 141 14.62 15.76 -22.71
CA PRO A 141 14.61 17.19 -22.39
C PRO A 141 13.92 17.49 -21.06
N GLY A 142 14.63 18.18 -20.16
CA GLY A 142 14.11 18.62 -18.87
C GLY A 142 14.04 17.54 -17.78
N ALA A 143 14.54 16.32 -18.04
CA ALA A 143 14.59 15.23 -17.07
C ALA A 143 16.04 14.82 -16.76
N ALA A 144 16.38 14.66 -15.47
CA ALA A 144 17.65 14.07 -15.08
C ALA A 144 17.62 12.55 -15.27
N LEU A 145 18.74 11.95 -15.69
CA LEU A 145 18.87 10.50 -15.80
C LEU A 145 18.79 9.83 -14.42
N GLY A 146 18.18 8.64 -14.37
CA GLY A 146 17.99 7.84 -13.16
C GLY A 146 16.64 8.14 -12.54
N ALA A 147 15.60 7.47 -13.02
CA ALA A 147 14.26 7.64 -12.49
C ALA A 147 14.18 7.03 -11.09
N ASN A 148 13.53 7.76 -10.19
CA ASN A 148 13.19 7.28 -8.86
C ASN A 148 11.69 7.47 -8.65
N LEU A 149 11.08 6.43 -8.12
CA LEU A 149 9.68 6.38 -7.79
C LEU A 149 9.53 5.85 -6.38
N TYR A 150 8.89 6.62 -5.53
CA TYR A 150 8.60 6.28 -4.16
C TYR A 150 7.10 6.22 -3.95
N ASN A 151 6.62 5.35 -3.09
CA ASN A 151 5.23 5.30 -2.70
C ASN A 151 5.06 4.71 -1.30
N GLN A 152 4.40 5.42 -0.38
CA GLN A 152 4.15 4.94 0.99
C GLN A 152 2.67 5.11 1.34
N SER A 153 2.12 4.20 2.13
CA SER A 153 0.85 4.43 2.83
C SER A 153 0.83 3.75 4.20
N THR A 154 0.28 4.40 5.22
CA THR A 154 0.39 4.01 6.63
C THR A 154 -0.91 4.36 7.35
N ALA A 155 -1.53 3.43 8.06
CA ALA A 155 -2.77 3.68 8.82
C ALA A 155 -2.64 3.10 10.23
N ALA A 156 -3.09 3.84 11.25
CA ALA A 156 -2.97 3.42 12.66
C ALA A 156 -4.21 3.81 13.46
N ILE A 157 -4.56 3.11 14.53
CA ILE A 157 -5.77 3.40 15.33
C ILE A 157 -5.58 3.04 16.81
N TYR A 158 -6.18 3.84 17.71
CA TYR A 158 -6.26 3.56 19.15
C TYR A 158 -7.55 4.15 19.72
N GLY A 159 -8.58 3.32 19.84
CA GLY A 159 -9.99 3.67 20.08
C GLY A 159 -10.91 2.87 19.12
N ALA A 160 -12.22 2.99 19.23
CA ALA A 160 -13.14 2.36 18.25
C ALA A 160 -13.17 3.17 16.95
N GLY A 161 -13.08 2.50 15.80
CA GLY A 161 -13.11 3.13 14.49
C GLY A 161 -12.57 2.28 13.35
N ILE A 162 -12.47 2.91 12.18
CA ILE A 162 -11.94 2.33 10.94
C ILE A 162 -10.99 3.37 10.33
N GLY A 163 -9.78 2.96 9.98
CA GLY A 163 -8.78 3.81 9.31
C GLY A 163 -8.19 3.08 8.12
N GLY A 164 -8.00 3.77 7.00
CA GLY A 164 -7.38 3.19 5.82
C GLY A 164 -6.62 4.27 5.07
N ALA A 165 -5.44 3.94 4.59
CA ALA A 165 -4.67 4.80 3.71
C ALA A 165 -4.33 4.02 2.45
N THR A 166 -4.58 4.62 1.31
CA THR A 166 -4.17 4.07 0.02
C THR A 166 -3.32 5.11 -0.66
N SER A 167 -2.05 4.77 -0.89
CA SER A 167 -1.22 5.54 -1.79
C SER A 167 -1.09 4.78 -3.10
N ASN A 168 -1.80 5.30 -4.10
CA ASN A 168 -1.96 4.65 -5.37
C ASN A 168 -1.18 5.43 -6.43
N ASN A 169 0.02 4.97 -6.75
CA ASN A 169 0.68 5.38 -8.00
C ASN A 169 0.07 4.55 -9.15
N GLY A 170 -1.25 4.71 -9.28
CA GLY A 170 -2.14 3.86 -10.04
C GLY A 170 -2.52 4.44 -11.38
N LEU A 171 -1.83 5.46 -11.84
CA LEU A 171 -2.13 6.06 -13.12
C LEU A 171 -0.84 6.01 -13.94
N VAL A 172 -0.42 4.76 -14.16
CA VAL A 172 0.13 4.29 -15.43
C VAL A 172 1.12 5.27 -16.04
N ALA A 173 2.41 5.14 -15.70
CA ALA A 173 3.44 5.70 -16.55
C ALA A 173 3.39 4.91 -17.87
N ASP A 174 2.68 5.48 -18.85
CA ASP A 174 2.56 4.98 -20.21
C ASP A 174 3.58 5.70 -21.08
N TRP A 175 4.57 4.96 -21.55
CA TRP A 175 5.51 5.42 -22.55
C TRP A 175 5.20 4.74 -23.87
N GLN A 176 4.66 5.52 -24.78
CA GLN A 176 4.47 5.10 -26.16
C GLN A 176 5.64 5.61 -26.97
N PHE A 177 6.33 4.72 -27.66
CA PHE A 177 7.45 5.09 -28.52
C PHE A 177 7.51 4.20 -29.75
N THR A 178 8.02 4.73 -30.84
CA THR A 178 8.43 3.96 -32.01
C THR A 178 9.92 3.69 -31.92
N ALA A 179 10.31 2.41 -31.97
CA ALA A 179 11.72 2.03 -31.88
C ALA A 179 12.48 2.48 -33.14
N GLY A 180 13.51 3.32 -32.98
CA GLY A 180 14.44 3.68 -34.06
C GLY A 180 15.53 2.63 -34.32
N PHE A 181 15.43 1.46 -33.68
CA PHE A 181 16.45 0.41 -33.65
C PHE A 181 15.80 -0.97 -33.64
N SER A 182 16.57 -2.00 -34.00
CA SER A 182 16.18 -3.41 -33.81
C SER A 182 17.14 -4.07 -32.83
N ASP A 183 16.74 -4.12 -31.56
CA ASP A 183 17.57 -4.61 -30.46
C ASP A 183 16.68 -4.91 -29.23
N PHE A 184 17.28 -5.43 -28.18
CA PHE A 184 16.66 -5.67 -26.89
C PHE A 184 16.66 -4.39 -26.02
N LEU A 185 15.74 -4.32 -25.07
CA LEU A 185 15.81 -3.38 -23.96
C LEU A 185 16.00 -4.14 -22.66
N THR A 186 16.90 -3.66 -21.81
CA THR A 186 17.10 -4.18 -20.45
C THR A 186 16.77 -3.09 -19.44
N PHE A 187 15.82 -3.39 -18.57
CA PHE A 187 15.28 -2.52 -17.53
C PHE A 187 16.03 -2.82 -16.24
N SER A 188 16.84 -1.88 -15.77
CA SER A 188 17.62 -2.01 -14.55
C SER A 188 17.03 -1.12 -13.47
N TYR A 189 16.74 -1.66 -12.30
CA TYR A 189 16.19 -0.89 -11.19
C TYR A 189 16.47 -1.56 -9.85
N ASP A 190 16.50 -0.72 -8.82
CA ASP A 190 16.69 -1.10 -7.44
C ASP A 190 15.32 -1.08 -6.74
N VAL A 191 14.86 -2.22 -6.23
CA VAL A 191 13.58 -2.29 -5.49
C VAL A 191 13.84 -2.45 -4.01
N SER A 192 13.23 -1.57 -3.22
CA SER A 192 13.13 -1.72 -1.77
C SER A 192 11.66 -1.72 -1.37
N ALA A 193 11.23 -2.72 -0.59
CA ALA A 193 9.84 -2.85 -0.15
C ALA A 193 9.77 -3.23 1.34
N TYR A 194 8.93 -2.51 2.08
CA TYR A 194 8.68 -2.72 3.50
C TYR A 194 7.19 -2.70 3.80
N LEU A 195 6.67 -3.80 4.35
CA LEU A 195 5.29 -3.88 4.81
C LEU A 195 5.24 -4.42 6.24
N GLU A 196 4.45 -3.80 7.09
CA GLU A 196 4.21 -4.25 8.46
C GLU A 196 2.72 -4.19 8.81
N SER A 197 2.26 -5.17 9.57
CA SER A 197 0.98 -5.09 10.28
C SER A 197 1.17 -5.54 11.73
N PHE A 198 0.54 -4.82 12.65
CA PHE A 198 0.67 -5.08 14.09
C PHE A 198 -0.64 -4.78 14.81
N VAL A 199 -0.92 -5.59 15.84
CA VAL A 199 -2.06 -5.43 16.74
C VAL A 199 -1.55 -5.58 18.18
N ALA A 200 -1.90 -4.64 19.06
CA ALA A 200 -1.31 -4.58 20.40
C ALA A 200 -1.79 -5.71 21.33
N SER A 201 -0.93 -6.07 22.29
CA SER A 201 -1.28 -6.98 23.38
C SER A 201 -2.31 -6.36 24.33
N GLY A 202 -3.32 -7.13 24.74
CA GLY A 202 -4.35 -6.66 25.67
C GLY A 202 -5.53 -5.91 25.03
N SER A 203 -5.60 -5.81 23.70
CA SER A 203 -6.80 -5.35 22.99
C SER A 203 -7.97 -6.32 23.27
N LEU A 204 -8.96 -5.87 24.03
CA LEU A 204 -10.18 -6.64 24.32
C LEU A 204 -11.20 -6.58 23.17
N THR A 205 -11.12 -5.54 22.34
CA THR A 205 -11.88 -5.42 21.09
C THR A 205 -11.14 -6.15 19.97
N PRO A 206 -11.84 -7.00 19.19
CA PRO A 206 -11.24 -7.58 17.99
C PRO A 206 -10.89 -6.46 17.00
N THR A 207 -9.73 -6.57 16.37
CA THR A 207 -9.13 -5.56 15.49
C THR A 207 -8.38 -6.25 14.37
N SER A 208 -8.30 -5.64 13.20
CA SER A 208 -7.45 -6.13 12.11
C SER A 208 -6.57 -5.04 11.54
N ALA A 209 -5.35 -5.40 11.16
CA ALA A 209 -4.41 -4.59 10.40
C ALA A 209 -3.97 -5.35 9.15
N GLN A 210 -3.93 -4.69 7.99
CA GLN A 210 -3.52 -5.25 6.72
C GLN A 210 -2.69 -4.23 5.93
N ALA A 211 -1.57 -4.65 5.38
CA ALA A 211 -0.76 -3.84 4.46
C ALA A 211 -0.49 -4.63 3.18
N GLY A 212 -0.45 -3.94 2.04
CA GLY A 212 -0.23 -4.55 0.73
C GLY A 212 0.45 -3.60 -0.23
N GLY A 213 1.20 -4.16 -1.18
CA GLY A 213 1.80 -3.38 -2.26
C GLY A 213 2.23 -4.23 -3.45
N SER A 214 2.34 -3.60 -4.61
CA SER A 214 2.69 -4.27 -5.86
C SER A 214 3.45 -3.36 -6.81
N ILE A 215 4.27 -3.98 -7.67
CA ILE A 215 4.94 -3.36 -8.80
C ILE A 215 4.63 -4.21 -10.03
N GLN A 216 4.28 -3.59 -11.15
CA GLN A 216 4.08 -4.27 -12.42
C GLN A 216 4.68 -3.47 -13.56
N PHE A 217 5.42 -4.16 -14.43
CA PHE A 217 5.90 -3.65 -15.71
C PHE A 217 5.34 -4.48 -16.85
N LEU A 218 4.82 -3.82 -17.87
CA LEU A 218 4.26 -4.42 -19.06
C LEU A 218 4.78 -3.68 -20.29
N LEU A 219 5.39 -4.40 -21.23
CA LEU A 219 5.72 -3.86 -22.54
C LEU A 219 4.92 -4.62 -23.61
N THR A 220 4.18 -3.90 -24.45
CA THR A 220 3.39 -4.49 -25.54
C THR A 220 3.74 -3.87 -26.88
N ASP A 221 3.60 -4.65 -27.95
CA ASP A 221 3.68 -4.19 -29.33
C ASP A 221 2.29 -3.70 -29.77
N ILE A 222 2.15 -2.39 -30.00
CA ILE A 222 0.86 -1.78 -30.36
C ILE A 222 0.47 -2.17 -31.79
N ASN A 223 1.45 -2.50 -32.65
CA ASN A 223 1.19 -2.90 -34.03
C ASN A 223 0.77 -4.37 -34.15
N ASP A 224 0.90 -5.19 -33.10
CA ASP A 224 0.43 -6.58 -33.07
C ASP A 224 -0.70 -6.76 -32.04
N ILE A 225 -1.93 -6.56 -32.52
CA ILE A 225 -3.16 -6.72 -31.74
C ILE A 225 -3.40 -8.14 -31.22
N ASN A 226 -2.74 -9.14 -31.82
CA ASN A 226 -2.82 -10.53 -31.38
C ASN A 226 -1.70 -10.89 -30.40
N SER A 227 -0.69 -10.03 -30.25
CA SER A 227 0.46 -10.37 -29.42
C SER A 227 0.07 -10.45 -27.97
N GLY A 228 -0.74 -9.51 -27.41
CA GLY A 228 -1.33 -9.52 -26.04
C GLY A 228 -0.37 -9.81 -24.87
N ASN A 229 0.88 -10.11 -25.18
CA ASN A 229 1.85 -10.78 -24.36
C ASN A 229 2.84 -9.73 -23.93
N ASN A 230 3.20 -9.78 -22.65
CA ASN A 230 4.28 -8.97 -22.14
C ASN A 230 5.58 -9.37 -22.87
N LEU A 231 6.17 -8.44 -23.59
CA LEU A 231 7.45 -8.63 -24.27
C LEU A 231 8.61 -8.69 -23.27
N LEU A 232 8.40 -8.30 -22.01
CA LEU A 232 9.37 -8.44 -20.94
C LEU A 232 9.47 -9.90 -20.48
N SER A 233 10.70 -10.37 -20.31
CA SER A 233 11.03 -11.68 -19.75
C SER A 233 11.72 -11.54 -18.40
N GLY A 234 11.39 -12.43 -17.45
CA GLY A 234 11.91 -12.38 -16.08
C GLY A 234 10.87 -11.87 -15.08
N ALA A 235 11.35 -11.27 -13.97
CA ALA A 235 10.48 -10.73 -12.94
C ALA A 235 9.89 -9.38 -13.40
N THR A 236 8.61 -9.40 -13.74
CA THR A 236 7.86 -8.23 -14.26
C THR A 236 6.76 -7.78 -13.31
N SER A 237 6.45 -8.59 -12.30
CA SER A 237 5.44 -8.28 -11.29
C SER A 237 5.89 -8.75 -9.92
N PHE A 238 5.74 -7.89 -8.92
CA PHE A 238 5.98 -8.20 -7.53
C PHE A 238 4.75 -7.86 -6.71
N THR A 239 4.44 -8.66 -5.71
CA THR A 239 3.30 -8.44 -4.82
C THR A 239 3.67 -8.88 -3.42
N TRP A 240 3.39 -8.01 -2.45
CA TRP A 240 3.62 -8.26 -1.03
C TRP A 240 2.34 -7.96 -0.26
N THR A 241 2.03 -8.81 0.71
CA THR A 241 0.90 -8.62 1.62
C THR A 241 1.27 -9.09 3.01
N THR A 242 0.70 -8.45 4.03
CA THR A 242 0.83 -8.87 5.43
C THR A 242 -0.43 -8.48 6.20
N GLY A 243 -0.77 -9.25 7.23
CA GLY A 243 -1.94 -8.98 8.04
C GLY A 243 -1.90 -9.61 9.44
N ARG A 244 -2.63 -8.99 10.37
CA ARG A 244 -2.83 -9.43 11.75
C ARG A 244 -4.26 -9.15 12.21
N ASN A 245 -4.80 -10.05 13.03
CA ASN A 245 -6.18 -9.98 13.52
C ASN A 245 -6.25 -10.35 15.01
N ALA A 246 -6.62 -9.42 15.90
CA ALA A 246 -6.91 -9.77 17.29
C ALA A 246 -8.10 -10.75 17.40
N PRO A 247 -8.07 -11.67 18.38
CA PRO A 247 -7.04 -11.82 19.42
C PRO A 247 -5.81 -12.65 18.98
N LEU A 248 -5.77 -13.14 17.73
CA LEU A 248 -4.70 -14.01 17.22
C LEU A 248 -3.47 -13.20 16.79
N GLY A 249 -2.31 -13.47 17.41
CA GLY A 249 -1.07 -12.79 17.07
C GLY A 249 -0.91 -11.40 17.68
N ASN A 250 -1.65 -11.10 18.75
CA ASN A 250 -1.48 -9.89 19.54
C ASN A 250 -0.05 -9.74 20.06
N GLY A 251 0.50 -8.53 19.98
CA GLY A 251 1.84 -8.19 20.45
C GLY A 251 2.97 -8.70 19.55
N LEU A 252 2.65 -9.33 18.40
CA LEU A 252 3.64 -9.84 17.45
C LEU A 252 3.47 -9.18 16.08
N PRO A 253 4.42 -8.37 15.59
CA PRO A 253 4.35 -7.82 14.24
C PRO A 253 4.33 -8.92 13.17
N SER A 254 3.72 -8.61 12.03
CA SER A 254 3.83 -9.37 10.79
C SER A 254 4.48 -8.49 9.75
N VAL A 255 5.64 -8.91 9.24
CA VAL A 255 6.41 -8.15 8.27
C VAL A 255 6.45 -8.92 6.94
N ALA A 256 6.29 -8.22 5.82
CA ALA A 256 6.52 -8.72 4.48
C ALA A 256 7.37 -7.69 3.68
N GLY A 257 8.07 -8.15 2.64
CA GLY A 257 8.99 -7.32 1.85
C GLY A 257 10.34 -8.02 1.63
N LEU A 258 11.33 -7.29 1.11
CA LEU A 258 12.69 -7.82 0.97
C LEU A 258 13.40 -7.68 2.32
N ILE A 259 13.62 -8.80 3.03
CA ILE A 259 14.14 -8.86 4.41
C ILE A 259 15.53 -9.48 4.44
N THR A 260 16.42 -9.01 5.32
CA THR A 260 17.38 -9.86 6.04
C THR A 260 17.59 -9.39 7.50
N GLY A 261 17.37 -10.28 8.48
CA GLY A 261 17.96 -10.20 9.83
C GLY A 261 17.03 -9.83 11.01
N LEU A 262 17.23 -10.52 12.15
CA LEU A 262 16.44 -10.43 13.40
C LEU A 262 16.53 -9.05 14.07
N GLY A 263 15.37 -8.46 14.37
CA GLY A 263 15.26 -7.31 15.26
C GLY A 263 14.46 -6.16 14.68
N VAL A 264 14.86 -5.62 13.52
CA VAL A 264 14.05 -4.75 12.66
C VAL A 264 14.62 -4.86 11.24
N PRO A 265 13.80 -4.99 10.18
CA PRO A 265 14.30 -5.28 8.83
C PRO A 265 14.99 -4.04 8.28
N ALA A 266 16.25 -4.14 7.85
CA ALA A 266 16.78 -3.19 6.88
C ALA A 266 15.91 -3.25 5.60
N LEU A 267 15.60 -2.09 5.00
CA LEU A 267 15.03 -2.04 3.64
C LEU A 267 16.08 -2.67 2.71
N ASN A 268 15.89 -3.93 2.33
CA ASN A 268 16.80 -4.52 1.37
C ASN A 268 16.48 -4.01 -0.02
N THR A 269 17.52 -3.53 -0.68
CA THR A 269 17.49 -3.18 -2.09
C THR A 269 17.88 -4.41 -2.91
N ALA A 270 16.95 -4.93 -3.72
CA ALA A 270 17.30 -5.90 -4.76
C ALA A 270 17.57 -5.18 -6.07
N VAL A 271 18.78 -5.37 -6.60
CA VAL A 271 19.10 -5.02 -7.97
C VAL A 271 18.37 -6.00 -8.88
N THR A 272 17.42 -5.51 -9.66
CA THR A 272 16.62 -6.31 -10.58
C THR A 272 16.90 -5.86 -12.01
N ALA A 273 16.98 -6.83 -12.92
CA ALA A 273 17.06 -6.59 -14.34
C ALA A 273 16.06 -7.47 -15.09
N THR A 274 15.33 -6.86 -16.03
CA THR A 274 14.33 -7.54 -16.87
C THR A 274 14.60 -7.16 -18.32
N THR A 275 14.67 -8.15 -19.21
CA THR A 275 15.03 -7.92 -20.63
C THR A 275 13.84 -8.25 -21.52
N THR A 276 13.63 -7.46 -22.56
CA THR A 276 12.55 -7.68 -23.53
C THR A 276 12.88 -8.83 -24.49
N SER A 277 11.94 -9.25 -25.31
CA SER A 277 12.25 -9.80 -26.62
C SER A 277 12.86 -8.72 -27.53
N ALA A 278 13.54 -9.11 -28.60
CA ALA A 278 14.07 -8.15 -29.57
C ALA A 278 12.94 -7.26 -30.12
N LEU A 279 13.09 -5.95 -29.98
CA LEU A 279 12.23 -4.97 -30.59
C LEU A 279 12.63 -4.80 -32.06
N VAL A 280 11.68 -4.38 -32.88
CA VAL A 280 11.87 -4.19 -34.33
C VAL A 280 11.77 -2.72 -34.66
N ALA A 281 12.71 -2.23 -35.46
CA ALA A 281 12.73 -0.84 -35.90
C ALA A 281 11.45 -0.47 -36.64
N GLY A 282 10.95 0.74 -36.40
CA GLY A 282 9.74 1.28 -37.01
C GLY A 282 8.42 0.78 -36.38
N ARG A 283 8.47 -0.10 -35.38
CA ARG A 283 7.28 -0.52 -34.62
C ARG A 283 7.08 0.33 -33.38
N SER A 284 5.82 0.50 -32.99
CA SER A 284 5.38 1.23 -31.81
C SER A 284 5.11 0.29 -30.65
N TYR A 285 5.61 0.67 -29.48
CA TYR A 285 5.51 -0.08 -28.25
C TYR A 285 4.88 0.78 -27.15
N ASN A 286 4.13 0.16 -26.26
CA ASN A 286 3.65 0.79 -25.02
C ASN A 286 4.31 0.12 -23.83
N LEU A 287 5.08 0.89 -23.06
CA LEU A 287 5.55 0.48 -21.75
C LEU A 287 4.62 1.06 -20.70
N THR A 288 4.03 0.18 -19.89
CA THR A 288 3.22 0.54 -18.74
C THR A 288 3.95 0.11 -17.47
N ALA A 289 4.11 1.05 -16.53
CA ALA A 289 4.52 0.75 -15.15
C ALA A 289 3.41 1.13 -14.16
N ASN A 290 3.13 0.25 -13.20
CA ASN A 290 2.15 0.47 -12.14
C ASN A 290 2.75 0.12 -10.78
N ILE A 291 2.63 1.02 -9.80
CA ILE A 291 3.11 0.79 -8.44
C ILE A 291 2.03 1.17 -7.43
N PHE A 292 1.67 0.23 -6.56
CA PHE A 292 0.56 0.40 -5.63
C PHE A 292 0.98 0.10 -4.20
N THR A 293 0.48 0.88 -3.25
CA THR A 293 0.58 0.59 -1.81
C THR A 293 -0.74 0.84 -1.10
N SER A 294 -1.00 0.06 -0.05
CA SER A 294 -2.20 0.16 0.76
C SER A 294 -1.95 -0.26 2.21
N ALA A 295 -2.65 0.38 3.12
CA ALA A 295 -2.66 0.09 4.54
C ALA A 295 -4.07 0.26 5.12
N ASN A 296 -4.58 -0.72 5.84
CA ASN A 296 -5.94 -0.72 6.39
C ASN A 296 -5.96 -1.23 7.82
N VAL A 297 -6.70 -0.55 8.69
CA VAL A 297 -6.94 -0.91 10.09
C VAL A 297 -8.43 -0.77 10.44
N GLN A 298 -8.97 -1.70 11.21
CA GLN A 298 -10.37 -1.63 11.66
C GLN A 298 -10.57 -2.27 13.02
N SER A 299 -11.45 -1.67 13.82
CA SER A 299 -12.07 -2.33 14.96
C SER A 299 -13.26 -3.17 14.49
N VAL A 300 -13.31 -4.42 14.92
CA VAL A 300 -14.37 -5.37 14.60
C VAL A 300 -15.36 -5.37 15.77
N PRO A 301 -16.68 -5.24 15.52
CA PRO A 301 -17.68 -5.31 16.57
C PRO A 301 -17.58 -6.60 17.39
N GLU A 302 -17.71 -6.49 18.71
CA GLU A 302 -17.56 -7.64 19.61
C GLU A 302 -18.54 -8.77 19.27
N PRO A 303 -18.09 -10.04 19.30
CA PRO A 303 -18.97 -11.20 19.23
C PRO A 303 -20.06 -11.19 20.31
N GLY A 304 -19.81 -10.53 21.45
CA GLY A 304 -20.76 -10.35 22.54
C GLY A 304 -22.01 -9.58 22.14
N MET A 305 -21.91 -8.58 21.27
CA MET A 305 -23.07 -7.82 20.75
C MET A 305 -23.92 -8.68 19.80
N LEU A 306 -23.28 -9.51 18.98
CA LEU A 306 -23.99 -10.49 18.13
C LEU A 306 -24.64 -11.58 18.99
N ALA A 307 -23.98 -12.02 20.05
CA ALA A 307 -24.53 -12.97 21.00
C ALA A 307 -25.68 -12.38 21.82
N LEU A 308 -25.59 -11.13 22.26
CA LEU A 308 -26.68 -10.40 22.95
C LEU A 308 -27.85 -10.10 22.02
N MET A 309 -27.60 -9.75 20.76
CA MET A 309 -28.64 -9.61 19.76
C MET A 309 -29.30 -10.97 19.47
N GLY A 310 -28.50 -12.03 19.35
CA GLY A 310 -28.98 -13.40 19.21
C GLY A 310 -29.80 -13.88 20.42
N LEU A 311 -29.36 -13.57 21.65
CA LEU A 311 -30.09 -13.86 22.88
C LEU A 311 -31.35 -13.00 23.01
N GLY A 312 -31.30 -11.74 22.57
CA GLY A 312 -32.44 -10.84 22.50
C GLY A 312 -33.50 -11.35 21.53
N LEU A 313 -33.10 -11.77 20.33
CA LEU A 313 -33.96 -12.40 19.34
C LEU A 313 -34.50 -13.76 19.83
N LEU A 314 -33.68 -14.57 20.49
CA LEU A 314 -34.10 -15.82 21.12
C LEU A 314 -35.13 -15.56 22.23
N SER A 315 -34.92 -14.53 23.05
CA SER A 315 -35.84 -14.14 24.12
C SER A 315 -37.18 -13.66 23.56
N MET A 316 -37.17 -12.86 22.49
CA MET A 316 -38.38 -12.42 21.80
C MET A 316 -39.13 -13.58 21.13
N ALA A 317 -38.41 -14.52 20.50
CA ALA A 317 -39.00 -15.74 19.94
C ALA A 317 -39.64 -16.62 21.02
N SER A 318 -39.01 -16.70 22.20
CA SER A 318 -39.54 -17.47 23.34
C SER A 318 -40.72 -16.79 24.04
N MET A 319 -40.79 -15.46 24.07
CA MET A 319 -41.94 -14.71 24.59
C MET A 319 -43.16 -14.82 23.68
N ARG A 320 -42.96 -14.88 22.35
CA ARG A 320 -44.05 -15.06 21.38
C ARG A 320 -44.74 -16.42 21.51
N LYS A 321 -44.03 -17.46 21.95
CA LYS A 321 -44.60 -18.78 22.29
C LYS A 321 -45.43 -18.80 23.59
N ARG A 322 -45.41 -17.72 24.37
CA ARG A 322 -46.11 -17.64 25.67
C ARG A 322 -47.42 -16.84 25.59
N GLN A 323 -47.67 -16.19 24.46
CA GLN A 323 -48.91 -15.46 24.15
C GLN A 323 -49.79 -16.16 23.12
N ALA A 324 -49.33 -17.28 22.54
CA ALA A 324 -50.16 -18.27 21.85
C ALA A 324 -50.47 -19.40 22.82
#